data_AF-A0A922ANV2-F1
#
_entry.id   AF-A0A922ANV2-F1
#
_cell.length_a   1.000
_cell.length_b   1.000
_cell.length_c   1.000
_cell.angle_alpha   90.00
_cell.angle_beta   90.00
_cell.angle_gamma   90.00
#
_symmetry.space_group_name_H-M   'P 1'
#
loop_
_entity.id
_entity.type
_entity.pdbx_description
1 polymer ?
#
loop_
_entity_poly.entity_id
_entity_poly.type
_entity_poly.pdbx_seq_one_letter_code
_entity_poly.pdbx_strand_id
1 'polypeptide(L)'
;MKAEHKRMPQEDDESEINLLKKELEVSLQRIDTLEKENQELKQEVSRLKAQISTLKAYNNERKTVLWKKLQNSLDSNYTDASQHKLSAFINVSEQVPGTEKSSTRTSFPESTAEKPAKVPTPPPRPNSVTPTLPNKVKGNKALPSPAPAPPPFPSKSLAGSRAVRRVPEVIELYRSLTRRDAAHKENTTNPKGTPAVASTKNMIGEIENRSKYLSAIKSDVERQGEFIKFPIKELESAAFRDISDVEAFVKWLDGELSSLVDERAVLKHFTQWPERKADALREAACTYRDLKSLESEVTHFVDNPKEPLTPALRRIQALQDRLEQSIDNIERPRESTSKRYRDLQIPWEWMLDTGLIGQPTKRTNLQRNYRHKHSSILSVIQIDETKFIEARQKIHGKDN
;
A
#
# COMPACT_ATOMS: atom_id res chain seq x y z
N MET A 1 47.92 -44.65 -78.94
CA MET A 1 47.00 -43.51 -78.78
C MET A 1 45.93 -43.86 -77.76
N LYS A 2 45.80 -43.07 -76.69
CA LYS A 2 44.54 -42.62 -76.04
C LYS A 2 44.93 -41.91 -74.74
N ALA A 3 44.60 -40.63 -74.64
CA ALA A 3 44.77 -39.85 -73.41
C ALA A 3 43.39 -39.65 -72.78
N GLU A 4 43.18 -40.25 -71.61
CA GLU A 4 41.90 -40.20 -70.90
C GLU A 4 41.84 -38.93 -70.04
N HIS A 5 41.01 -37.97 -70.42
CA HIS A 5 40.89 -36.71 -69.70
C HIS A 5 40.11 -36.90 -68.39
N LYS A 6 40.83 -37.00 -67.27
CA LYS A 6 40.25 -36.94 -65.94
C LYS A 6 39.77 -35.50 -65.65
N ARG A 7 38.49 -35.23 -65.93
CA ARG A 7 37.84 -33.95 -65.60
C ARG A 7 37.87 -33.73 -64.07
N MET A 8 38.19 -32.51 -63.63
CA MET A 8 38.21 -32.17 -62.20
C MET A 8 36.82 -31.75 -61.70
N PRO A 9 36.47 -32.01 -60.43
CA PRO A 9 35.36 -31.36 -59.76
C PRO A 9 35.79 -29.94 -59.36
N GLN A 10 35.28 -28.93 -60.08
CA GLN A 10 35.47 -27.51 -59.75
C GLN A 10 34.14 -26.73 -59.87
N GLU A 11 33.21 -27.23 -60.69
CA GLU A 11 31.91 -26.59 -60.96
C GLU A 11 30.96 -26.65 -59.74
N ASP A 12 31.10 -27.65 -58.86
CA ASP A 12 30.31 -27.80 -57.64
C ASP A 12 30.72 -26.79 -56.54
N ASP A 13 32.03 -26.65 -56.26
CA ASP A 13 32.57 -25.70 -55.29
C ASP A 13 32.20 -24.25 -55.66
N GLU A 14 32.32 -23.88 -56.94
CA GLU A 14 31.90 -22.56 -57.42
C GLU A 14 30.38 -22.36 -57.28
N SER A 15 29.58 -23.43 -57.40
CA SER A 15 28.12 -23.38 -57.20
C SER A 15 27.74 -23.19 -55.73
N GLU A 16 28.38 -23.90 -54.79
CA GLU A 16 28.15 -23.72 -53.35
C GLU A 16 28.61 -22.33 -52.87
N ILE A 17 29.77 -21.86 -53.32
CA ILE A 17 30.27 -20.50 -53.04
C ILE A 17 29.27 -19.43 -53.54
N ASN A 18 28.66 -19.63 -54.71
CA ASN A 18 27.67 -18.69 -55.24
C ASN A 18 26.30 -18.78 -54.53
N LEU A 19 25.92 -19.95 -54.01
CA LEU A 19 24.76 -20.10 -53.13
C LEU A 19 24.96 -19.36 -51.80
N LEU A 20 26.11 -19.56 -51.14
CA LEU A 20 26.44 -18.90 -49.87
C LEU A 20 26.54 -17.38 -50.00
N LYS A 21 27.09 -16.84 -51.10
CA LYS A 21 27.06 -15.40 -51.40
C LYS A 21 25.62 -14.87 -51.48
N LYS A 22 24.72 -15.62 -52.11
CA LYS A 22 23.32 -15.22 -52.29
C LYS A 22 22.54 -15.26 -50.96
N GLU A 23 22.83 -16.22 -50.09
CA GLU A 23 22.23 -16.27 -48.74
C GLU A 23 22.78 -15.16 -47.83
N LEU A 24 24.08 -14.84 -47.93
CA LEU A 24 24.68 -13.69 -47.25
C LEU A 24 24.03 -12.36 -47.67
N GLU A 25 23.82 -12.15 -48.98
CA GLU A 25 23.13 -10.97 -49.53
C GLU A 25 21.70 -10.84 -48.98
N VAL A 26 20.92 -11.93 -48.98
CA VAL A 26 19.57 -11.96 -48.38
C VAL A 26 19.62 -11.69 -46.86
N SER A 27 20.62 -12.20 -46.15
CA SER A 27 20.81 -11.93 -44.72
C SER A 27 21.15 -10.46 -44.46
N LEU A 28 21.96 -9.81 -45.30
CA LEU A 28 22.30 -8.39 -45.18
C LEU A 28 21.08 -7.50 -45.41
N GLN A 29 20.29 -7.77 -46.45
CA GLN A 29 19.03 -7.04 -46.71
C GLN A 29 18.01 -7.19 -45.57
N ARG A 30 17.97 -8.37 -44.93
CA ARG A 30 17.16 -8.60 -43.73
C ARG A 30 17.67 -7.82 -42.51
N ILE A 31 18.99 -7.67 -42.35
CA ILE A 31 19.58 -6.88 -41.26
C ILE A 31 19.24 -5.39 -41.44
N ASP A 32 19.45 -4.81 -42.62
CA ASP A 32 19.11 -3.41 -42.94
C ASP A 32 17.63 -3.10 -42.65
N THR A 33 16.73 -4.00 -43.08
CA THR A 33 15.29 -3.91 -42.77
C THR A 33 15.02 -3.88 -41.26
N LEU A 34 15.64 -4.78 -40.50
CA LEU A 34 15.46 -4.87 -39.04
C LEU A 34 16.12 -3.70 -38.28
N GLU A 35 17.22 -3.13 -38.78
CA GLU A 35 17.83 -1.93 -38.21
C GLU A 35 16.94 -0.70 -38.40
N LYS A 36 16.33 -0.57 -39.59
CA LYS A 36 15.33 0.47 -39.88
C LYS A 36 14.09 0.35 -38.99
N GLU A 37 13.50 -0.85 -38.87
CA GLU A 37 12.38 -1.09 -37.94
C GLU A 37 12.76 -0.75 -36.49
N ASN A 38 13.98 -1.10 -36.06
CA ASN A 38 14.50 -0.71 -34.75
C ASN A 38 14.65 0.82 -34.59
N GLN A 39 14.99 1.54 -35.66
CA GLN A 39 15.10 3.01 -35.63
C GLN A 39 13.71 3.65 -35.51
N GLU A 40 12.72 3.17 -36.26
CA GLU A 40 11.33 3.62 -36.18
C GLU A 40 10.72 3.32 -34.79
N LEU A 41 10.95 2.13 -34.23
CA LEU A 41 10.54 1.79 -32.86
C LEU A 41 11.21 2.65 -31.79
N LYS A 42 12.50 3.02 -31.95
CA LYS A 42 13.19 3.96 -31.04
C LYS A 42 12.58 5.37 -31.10
N GLN A 43 12.17 5.83 -32.28
CA GLN A 43 11.46 7.10 -32.45
C GLN A 43 10.08 7.05 -31.78
N GLU A 44 9.30 6.00 -32.00
CA GLU A 44 7.97 5.84 -31.41
C GLU A 44 8.01 5.73 -29.88
N VAL A 45 8.96 4.97 -29.31
CA VAL A 45 9.20 4.94 -27.85
C VAL A 45 9.55 6.33 -27.30
N SER A 46 10.28 7.14 -28.07
CA SER A 46 10.62 8.52 -27.68
C SER A 46 9.39 9.43 -27.73
N ARG A 47 8.55 9.29 -28.77
CA ARG A 47 7.27 10.01 -28.92
C ARG A 47 6.30 9.68 -27.78
N LEU A 48 6.15 8.40 -27.44
CA LEU A 48 5.29 7.92 -26.35
C LEU A 48 5.81 8.39 -24.98
N LYS A 49 7.13 8.37 -24.73
CA LYS A 49 7.73 8.94 -23.51
C LYS A 49 7.41 10.43 -23.34
N ALA A 50 7.51 11.22 -24.41
CA ALA A 50 7.13 12.63 -24.39
C ALA A 50 5.62 12.80 -24.09
N GLN A 51 4.77 12.00 -24.74
CA GLN A 51 3.31 12.05 -24.54
C GLN A 51 2.90 11.67 -23.09
N ILE A 52 3.55 10.67 -22.49
CA ILE A 52 3.39 10.31 -21.07
C ILE A 52 3.86 11.45 -20.15
N SER A 53 4.97 12.12 -20.48
CA SER A 53 5.46 13.26 -19.70
C SER A 53 4.45 14.42 -19.69
N THR A 54 3.88 14.77 -20.85
CA THR A 54 2.83 15.79 -20.96
C THR A 54 1.57 15.42 -20.17
N LEU A 55 1.12 14.16 -20.23
CA LEU A 55 -0.03 13.69 -19.43
C LEU A 55 0.26 13.73 -17.92
N LYS A 56 1.48 13.40 -17.50
CA LYS A 56 1.93 13.50 -16.10
C LYS A 56 1.96 14.95 -15.62
N ALA A 57 2.45 15.87 -16.45
CA ALA A 57 2.43 17.31 -16.15
C ALA A 57 1.00 17.84 -16.00
N TYR A 58 0.11 17.54 -16.95
CA TYR A 58 -1.30 17.95 -16.89
C TYR A 58 -2.05 17.38 -15.66
N ASN A 59 -1.78 16.12 -15.29
CA ASN A 59 -2.40 15.54 -14.09
C ASN A 59 -1.87 16.20 -12.80
N ASN A 60 -0.57 16.55 -12.76
CA ASN A 60 0.01 17.30 -11.64
C ASN A 60 -0.58 18.71 -11.55
N GLU A 61 -0.71 19.43 -12.67
CA GLU A 61 -1.37 20.74 -12.72
C GLU A 61 -2.83 20.64 -12.22
N ARG A 62 -3.60 19.66 -12.71
CA ARG A 62 -4.98 19.43 -12.29
C ARG A 62 -5.07 19.10 -10.80
N LYS A 63 -4.14 18.30 -10.25
CA LYS A 63 -4.00 18.10 -8.79
C LYS A 63 -3.74 19.43 -8.08
N THR A 64 -2.78 20.25 -8.55
CA THR A 64 -2.45 21.55 -7.94
C THR A 64 -3.63 22.53 -7.96
N VAL A 65 -4.41 22.57 -9.03
CA VAL A 65 -5.64 23.39 -9.13
C VAL A 65 -6.71 22.91 -8.15
N LEU A 66 -6.89 21.59 -7.98
CA LEU A 66 -7.82 21.03 -7.00
C LEU A 66 -7.38 21.30 -5.56
N TRP A 67 -6.09 21.14 -5.25
CA TRP A 67 -5.53 21.49 -3.93
C TRP A 67 -5.68 22.97 -3.61
N LYS A 68 -5.36 23.87 -4.55
CA LYS A 68 -5.60 25.32 -4.40
C LYS A 68 -7.09 25.64 -4.21
N LYS A 69 -7.99 24.96 -4.93
CA LYS A 69 -9.44 25.16 -4.76
C LYS A 69 -9.94 24.65 -3.40
N LEU A 70 -9.39 23.55 -2.88
CA LEU A 70 -9.69 23.04 -1.54
C LEU A 70 -9.21 24.00 -0.46
N GLN A 71 -7.97 24.50 -0.57
CA GLN A 71 -7.40 25.49 0.35
C GLN A 71 -8.23 26.78 0.36
N ASN A 72 -8.47 27.38 -0.81
CA ASN A 72 -9.30 28.58 -0.92
C ASN A 72 -10.74 28.35 -0.43
N SER A 73 -11.28 27.12 -0.53
CA SER A 73 -12.59 26.76 0.02
C SER A 73 -12.58 26.59 1.53
N LEU A 74 -11.42 26.36 2.15
CA LEU A 74 -11.26 26.38 3.61
C LEU A 74 -11.19 27.84 4.07
N ASP A 75 -10.30 28.63 3.47
CA ASP A 75 -10.04 30.03 3.84
C ASP A 75 -11.29 30.92 3.61
N SER A 76 -12.06 30.67 2.54
CA SER A 76 -13.30 31.40 2.25
C SER A 76 -14.45 31.15 3.24
N ASN A 77 -14.32 30.19 4.16
CA ASN A 77 -15.30 29.96 5.25
C ASN A 77 -14.88 30.63 6.57
N TYR A 78 -13.71 31.30 6.62
CA TYR A 78 -13.19 31.96 7.82
C TYR A 78 -13.32 33.49 7.83
N THR A 79 -13.86 34.11 6.77
CA THR A 79 -13.98 35.58 6.66
C THR A 79 -15.29 36.17 7.20
N ASP A 80 -16.17 35.37 7.82
CA ASP A 80 -17.41 35.83 8.48
C ASP A 80 -17.61 35.19 9.87
N ALA A 81 -16.53 35.04 10.64
CA ALA A 81 -16.57 34.67 12.04
C ALA A 81 -15.49 35.43 12.82
N SER A 82 -15.87 36.03 13.96
CA SER A 82 -14.98 36.94 14.70
C SER A 82 -13.82 36.23 15.40
N GLN A 83 -12.81 37.01 15.75
CA GLN A 83 -11.57 36.59 16.41
C GLN A 83 -11.81 35.80 17.71
N HIS A 84 -11.09 34.70 17.92
CA HIS A 84 -10.23 34.52 19.10
C HIS A 84 -9.35 33.24 19.06
N LYS A 85 -8.06 33.41 19.41
CA LYS A 85 -7.17 32.44 20.10
C LYS A 85 -6.71 31.15 19.38
N LEU A 86 -5.62 31.32 18.62
CA LEU A 86 -4.41 30.47 18.45
C LEU A 86 -4.43 28.92 18.48
N SER A 87 -3.68 28.37 17.50
CA SER A 87 -2.82 27.16 17.54
C SER A 87 -3.42 25.76 17.71
N ALA A 88 -3.52 25.04 16.58
CA ALA A 88 -2.96 23.67 16.42
C ALA A 88 -2.81 23.32 14.92
N PHE A 89 -1.59 23.03 14.45
CA PHE A 89 -1.36 22.40 13.14
C PHE A 89 -1.35 20.88 13.30
N ILE A 90 -2.08 20.15 12.46
CA ILE A 90 -1.89 18.70 12.25
C ILE A 90 -1.81 18.43 10.75
N ASN A 91 -0.67 17.90 10.30
CA ASN A 91 -0.52 17.36 8.96
C ASN A 91 -1.29 16.04 8.85
N VAL A 92 -2.08 15.86 7.79
CA VAL A 92 -2.59 14.56 7.37
C VAL A 92 -1.83 14.14 6.11
N SER A 93 -1.06 13.06 6.20
CA SER A 93 -0.27 12.54 5.07
C SER A 93 -1.13 11.74 4.10
N GLU A 94 -0.86 11.86 2.80
CA GLU A 94 -1.58 11.18 1.70
C GLU A 94 -1.21 9.69 1.67
N GLN A 95 -2.08 8.80 2.18
CA GLN A 95 -1.97 7.35 1.96
C GLN A 95 -2.67 6.96 0.64
N VAL A 96 -1.97 6.18 -0.20
CA VAL A 96 -2.50 5.67 -1.47
C VAL A 96 -2.99 4.22 -1.28
N PRO A 97 -4.24 3.87 -1.65
CA PRO A 97 -4.73 2.50 -1.52
C PRO A 97 -4.03 1.51 -2.47
N GLY A 98 -3.56 0.39 -1.92
CA GLY A 98 -3.11 -0.77 -2.69
C GLY A 98 -4.29 -1.60 -3.23
N THR A 99 -4.10 -2.28 -4.36
CA THR A 99 -5.17 -3.01 -5.06
C THR A 99 -5.47 -4.37 -4.42
N GLU A 100 -6.75 -4.67 -4.20
CA GLU A 100 -7.24 -5.96 -3.70
C GLU A 100 -6.95 -7.12 -4.67
N LYS A 101 -6.73 -8.33 -4.15
CA LYS A 101 -6.83 -9.58 -4.91
C LYS A 101 -7.59 -10.65 -4.11
N SER A 102 -8.37 -11.44 -4.84
CA SER A 102 -9.38 -12.37 -4.35
C SER A 102 -8.90 -13.37 -3.30
N SER A 103 -9.75 -13.61 -2.30
CA SER A 103 -9.63 -14.73 -1.36
C SER A 103 -10.09 -16.05 -2.00
N THR A 104 -9.61 -17.18 -1.49
CA THR A 104 -10.25 -18.50 -1.60
C THR A 104 -10.06 -19.23 -0.27
N ARG A 105 -11.09 -19.93 0.21
CA ARG A 105 -11.28 -20.31 1.62
C ARG A 105 -11.54 -21.80 1.77
N THR A 106 -10.80 -22.49 2.63
CA THR A 106 -10.98 -23.93 2.90
C THR A 106 -10.79 -24.28 4.39
N SER A 107 -11.88 -24.10 5.14
CA SER A 107 -12.40 -24.94 6.25
C SER A 107 -11.48 -25.88 7.08
N PHE A 108 -11.36 -25.55 8.38
CA PHE A 108 -11.50 -26.42 9.58
C PHE A 108 -10.56 -27.65 9.79
N PRO A 109 -10.48 -28.28 11.00
CA PRO A 109 -11.19 -28.00 12.26
C PRO A 109 -10.33 -27.79 13.54
N GLU A 110 -10.91 -27.01 14.48
CA GLU A 110 -11.17 -27.32 15.91
C GLU A 110 -10.21 -28.14 16.80
N SER A 111 -9.94 -27.62 18.01
CA SER A 111 -9.62 -28.41 19.22
C SER A 111 -9.95 -27.64 20.51
N THR A 112 -10.05 -28.32 21.66
CA THR A 112 -10.76 -27.85 22.88
C THR A 112 -9.94 -27.96 24.18
N ALA A 113 -10.04 -26.94 25.05
CA ALA A 113 -9.84 -26.95 26.52
C ALA A 113 -10.14 -25.54 27.06
N GLU A 114 -11.14 -25.25 27.90
CA GLU A 114 -11.38 -25.61 29.32
C GLU A 114 -10.84 -24.58 30.35
N LYS A 115 -11.38 -24.65 31.58
CA LYS A 115 -11.54 -23.55 32.56
C LYS A 115 -11.03 -24.04 33.94
N PRO A 116 -10.37 -23.22 34.80
CA PRO A 116 -11.13 -22.50 35.84
C PRO A 116 -10.57 -21.16 36.37
N ALA A 117 -11.46 -20.41 37.03
CA ALA A 117 -11.16 -19.15 37.72
C ALA A 117 -10.93 -19.34 39.23
N LYS A 118 -10.33 -18.33 39.89
CA LYS A 118 -10.26 -18.20 41.36
C LYS A 118 -10.43 -16.73 41.79
N VAL A 119 -10.96 -16.54 43.00
CA VAL A 119 -11.23 -15.24 43.66
C VAL A 119 -10.80 -15.35 45.13
N PRO A 120 -10.21 -14.29 45.72
CA PRO A 120 -10.41 -13.97 47.14
C PRO A 120 -11.06 -12.58 47.37
N THR A 121 -11.44 -12.31 48.62
CA THR A 121 -12.37 -11.23 49.05
C THR A 121 -11.71 -10.03 49.79
N PRO A 122 -12.44 -8.90 49.99
CA PRO A 122 -11.88 -7.62 50.48
C PRO A 122 -12.27 -7.24 51.93
N PRO A 123 -11.60 -6.22 52.51
CA PRO A 123 -12.20 -5.28 53.47
C PRO A 123 -11.70 -3.81 53.28
N PRO A 124 -12.16 -2.80 54.07
CA PRO A 124 -13.51 -2.49 54.55
C PRO A 124 -13.93 -1.03 54.21
N ARG A 125 -15.06 -0.55 54.75
CA ARG A 125 -15.65 0.81 54.51
C ARG A 125 -15.72 1.64 55.80
N PRO A 126 -15.91 2.97 55.71
CA PRO A 126 -16.78 3.67 56.66
C PRO A 126 -17.91 4.50 55.98
N ASN A 127 -18.83 5.01 56.81
CA ASN A 127 -20.06 5.75 56.45
C ASN A 127 -19.80 7.27 56.30
N SER A 128 -20.71 8.19 56.01
CA SER A 128 -22.19 8.25 55.81
C SER A 128 -22.48 9.36 54.74
N VAL A 129 -23.62 10.04 54.49
CA VAL A 129 -24.97 10.26 55.08
C VAL A 129 -25.99 10.44 53.93
N THR A 130 -27.30 10.25 54.17
CA THR A 130 -28.41 10.70 53.29
C THR A 130 -29.38 11.59 54.09
N PRO A 131 -30.14 12.52 53.48
CA PRO A 131 -31.59 12.28 53.45
C PRO A 131 -32.43 12.92 52.30
N THR A 132 -33.56 12.25 51.98
CA THR A 132 -34.88 12.81 51.62
C THR A 132 -35.19 13.38 50.21
N LEU A 133 -36.11 12.68 49.52
CA LEU A 133 -37.02 13.13 48.43
C LEU A 133 -38.33 13.69 49.06
N PRO A 134 -39.25 14.44 48.38
CA PRO A 134 -40.19 13.79 47.43
C PRO A 134 -40.98 14.68 46.39
N ASN A 135 -41.80 14.01 45.56
CA ASN A 135 -43.10 14.47 44.97
C ASN A 135 -43.13 15.60 43.89
N LYS A 136 -44.17 15.72 43.02
CA LYS A 136 -45.03 14.74 42.29
C LYS A 136 -45.94 15.43 41.23
N VAL A 137 -46.08 14.84 40.03
CA VAL A 137 -47.32 14.72 39.20
C VAL A 137 -47.96 15.96 38.50
N LYS A 138 -48.55 15.70 37.30
CA LYS A 138 -49.32 16.58 36.37
C LYS A 138 -48.50 17.69 35.66
N GLY A 139 -48.62 17.94 34.35
CA GLY A 139 -49.32 17.23 33.26
C GLY A 139 -50.57 17.93 32.71
N ASN A 140 -50.48 18.53 31.51
CA ASN A 140 -51.60 18.93 30.64
C ASN A 140 -51.12 19.16 29.19
N LYS A 141 -52.04 19.22 28.22
CA LYS A 141 -51.77 19.40 26.76
C LYS A 141 -52.35 20.72 26.25
N ALA A 142 -51.68 21.42 25.33
CA ALA A 142 -52.31 22.20 24.24
C ALA A 142 -51.28 22.69 23.18
N LEU A 143 -51.79 22.97 21.98
CA LEU A 143 -51.18 23.36 20.70
C LEU A 143 -49.94 24.31 20.72
N PRO A 144 -48.97 24.10 19.79
CA PRO A 144 -48.05 25.15 19.33
C PRO A 144 -48.70 26.07 18.26
N SER A 145 -48.10 27.25 18.06
CA SER A 145 -48.53 28.30 17.12
C SER A 145 -48.46 27.87 15.63
N PRO A 146 -49.34 28.37 14.73
CA PRO A 146 -49.22 28.13 13.30
C PRO A 146 -47.95 28.74 12.69
N ALA A 147 -47.35 28.03 11.73
CA ALA A 147 -46.20 28.49 10.97
C ALA A 147 -46.58 29.60 9.96
N PRO A 148 -45.65 30.53 9.63
CA PRO A 148 -45.89 31.57 8.65
C PRO A 148 -46.09 31.00 7.23
N ALA A 149 -46.89 31.69 6.41
CA ALA A 149 -47.18 31.29 5.04
C ALA A 149 -45.94 31.41 4.11
N PRO A 150 -45.79 30.53 3.10
CA PRO A 150 -44.69 30.61 2.15
C PRO A 150 -44.81 31.83 1.21
N PRO A 151 -43.69 32.40 0.74
CA PRO A 151 -43.68 33.54 -0.18
C PRO A 151 -44.21 33.18 -1.58
N PRO A 152 -44.79 34.13 -2.32
CA PRO A 152 -45.39 33.88 -3.63
C PRO A 152 -44.36 33.65 -4.74
N PHE A 153 -44.73 32.82 -5.72
CA PHE A 153 -43.91 32.55 -6.91
C PHE A 153 -43.95 33.73 -7.90
N PRO A 154 -42.80 34.18 -8.45
CA PRO A 154 -42.78 35.23 -9.47
C PRO A 154 -43.28 34.75 -10.83
N SER A 155 -44.06 35.59 -11.50
CA SER A 155 -44.71 35.28 -12.78
C SER A 155 -43.78 35.37 -13.99
N LYS A 156 -43.99 34.40 -14.91
CA LYS A 156 -43.71 34.41 -16.36
C LYS A 156 -43.01 35.66 -16.93
N SER A 157 -41.80 35.49 -17.46
CA SER A 157 -41.22 36.35 -18.51
C SER A 157 -40.61 35.47 -19.63
N LEU A 158 -40.55 36.00 -20.86
CA LEU A 158 -40.25 35.23 -22.08
C LEU A 158 -39.22 35.96 -22.96
N ALA A 159 -37.94 35.59 -22.86
CA ALA A 159 -36.89 35.95 -23.83
C ALA A 159 -35.59 35.14 -23.61
N GLY A 160 -34.72 35.09 -24.62
CA GLY A 160 -33.27 35.18 -24.37
C GLY A 160 -32.43 33.90 -24.18
N SER A 161 -32.54 32.93 -25.08
CA SER A 161 -31.48 31.97 -25.49
C SER A 161 -30.24 31.73 -24.57
N ARG A 162 -30.26 30.61 -23.81
CA ARG A 162 -29.19 29.57 -23.88
C ARG A 162 -29.70 28.26 -23.28
N ALA A 163 -30.26 27.38 -24.12
CA ALA A 163 -30.90 26.15 -23.66
C ALA A 163 -29.88 25.10 -23.17
N VAL A 164 -29.62 25.06 -21.87
CA VAL A 164 -29.02 23.88 -21.23
C VAL A 164 -30.02 22.73 -21.34
N ARG A 165 -29.71 21.74 -22.19
CA ARG A 165 -30.43 20.45 -22.19
C ARG A 165 -30.24 19.79 -20.83
N ARG A 166 -31.16 20.03 -19.90
CA ARG A 166 -31.26 19.26 -18.65
C ARG A 166 -31.61 17.83 -19.02
N VAL A 167 -30.66 16.92 -18.79
CA VAL A 167 -30.80 15.49 -19.11
C VAL A 167 -32.03 14.94 -18.39
N PRO A 168 -33.04 14.39 -19.12
CA PRO A 168 -34.27 13.90 -18.49
C PRO A 168 -34.00 12.86 -17.41
N GLU A 169 -33.05 11.96 -17.64
CA GLU A 169 -32.64 10.91 -16.70
C GLU A 169 -32.25 11.46 -15.31
N VAL A 170 -31.65 12.65 -15.22
CA VAL A 170 -31.25 13.24 -13.93
C VAL A 170 -32.46 13.80 -13.16
N ILE A 171 -33.43 14.37 -13.88
CA ILE A 171 -34.71 14.82 -13.31
C ILE A 171 -35.55 13.60 -12.89
N GLU A 172 -35.52 12.53 -13.68
CA GLU A 172 -36.20 11.27 -13.39
C GLU A 172 -35.54 10.50 -12.24
N LEU A 173 -34.21 10.49 -12.12
CA LEU A 173 -33.47 9.96 -10.98
C LEU A 173 -33.81 10.73 -9.70
N TYR A 174 -33.78 12.06 -9.74
CA TYR A 174 -34.18 12.90 -8.59
C TYR A 174 -35.64 12.66 -8.18
N ARG A 175 -36.57 12.60 -9.15
CA ARG A 175 -37.97 12.22 -8.91
C ARG A 175 -38.11 10.79 -8.37
N SER A 176 -37.29 9.85 -8.81
CA SER A 176 -37.35 8.45 -8.38
C SER A 176 -36.76 8.23 -6.99
N LEU A 177 -35.81 9.06 -6.57
CA LEU A 177 -35.35 9.15 -5.18
C LEU A 177 -36.46 9.76 -4.31
N THR A 178 -36.84 11.02 -4.56
CA THR A 178 -37.80 11.76 -3.73
C THR A 178 -39.20 11.16 -3.67
N ARG A 179 -39.67 10.45 -4.72
CA ARG A 179 -40.94 9.70 -4.68
C ARG A 179 -40.91 8.50 -3.75
N ARG A 180 -39.75 7.84 -3.54
CA ARG A 180 -39.68 6.66 -2.65
C ARG A 180 -39.87 7.04 -1.19
N ASP A 181 -39.39 8.21 -0.78
CA ASP A 181 -39.57 8.71 0.58
C ASP A 181 -41.00 9.27 0.79
N ALA A 182 -41.58 9.91 -0.23
CA ALA A 182 -42.94 10.46 -0.15
C ALA A 182 -44.05 9.38 -0.23
N ALA A 183 -43.86 8.32 -1.01
CA ALA A 183 -44.89 7.30 -1.26
C ALA A 183 -45.14 6.35 -0.07
N HIS A 184 -44.33 6.39 0.99
CA HIS A 184 -44.47 5.49 2.13
C HIS A 184 -45.63 5.86 3.09
N LYS A 185 -46.54 6.74 2.65
CA LYS A 185 -47.56 7.36 3.51
C LYS A 185 -48.98 7.44 2.95
N GLU A 186 -49.40 6.52 2.07
CA GLU A 186 -50.83 6.17 1.91
C GLU A 186 -51.09 4.72 1.46
N ASN A 187 -52.07 4.08 2.12
CA ASN A 187 -53.06 3.12 1.60
C ASN A 187 -52.62 1.82 0.89
N THR A 188 -52.42 0.78 1.70
CA THR A 188 -53.22 -0.47 1.67
C THR A 188 -53.65 -1.06 0.31
N THR A 189 -52.99 -2.14 -0.15
CA THR A 189 -53.61 -3.49 -0.33
C THR A 189 -52.65 -4.55 -0.88
N ASN A 190 -52.83 -5.80 -0.42
CA ASN A 190 -52.47 -7.08 -1.06
C ASN A 190 -50.97 -7.46 -1.25
N PRO A 191 -50.65 -8.79 -1.36
CA PRO A 191 -49.53 -9.32 -0.56
C PRO A 191 -48.43 -10.09 -1.32
N LYS A 192 -47.44 -10.53 -0.51
CA LYS A 192 -46.47 -11.63 -0.77
C LYS A 192 -45.21 -11.26 -1.58
N GLY A 193 -44.21 -10.70 -0.88
CA GLY A 193 -42.87 -10.47 -1.45
C GLY A 193 -41.97 -9.54 -0.60
N THR A 194 -41.47 -10.02 0.54
CA THR A 194 -40.54 -9.25 1.39
C THR A 194 -39.19 -9.06 0.68
N PRO A 195 -38.63 -7.83 0.67
CA PRO A 195 -37.42 -7.65 1.48
C PRO A 195 -37.36 -6.30 2.23
N ALA A 196 -38.48 -5.63 2.50
CA ALA A 196 -38.48 -4.42 3.36
C ALA A 196 -37.88 -4.68 4.76
N VAL A 197 -38.04 -5.90 5.28
CA VAL A 197 -37.42 -6.36 6.53
C VAL A 197 -35.91 -6.60 6.41
N ALA A 198 -35.36 -6.79 5.20
CA ALA A 198 -33.92 -7.03 5.02
C ALA A 198 -33.10 -5.77 5.35
N SER A 199 -33.48 -4.60 4.83
CA SER A 199 -32.79 -3.34 5.12
C SER A 199 -32.93 -2.92 6.59
N THR A 200 -34.12 -3.10 7.19
CA THR A 200 -34.30 -2.78 8.63
C THR A 200 -33.56 -3.77 9.52
N LYS A 201 -33.57 -5.07 9.21
CA LYS A 201 -32.79 -6.08 9.95
C LYS A 201 -31.28 -5.89 9.78
N ASN A 202 -30.81 -5.45 8.61
CA ASN A 202 -29.40 -5.08 8.42
C ASN A 202 -29.04 -3.86 9.26
N MET A 203 -29.86 -2.80 9.26
CA MET A 203 -29.63 -1.61 10.08
C MET A 203 -29.67 -1.94 11.59
N ILE A 204 -30.61 -2.80 12.03
CA ILE A 204 -30.66 -3.31 13.41
C ILE A 204 -29.38 -4.09 13.73
N GLY A 205 -28.96 -5.03 12.87
CA GLY A 205 -27.74 -5.81 13.07
C GLY A 205 -26.47 -4.97 13.09
N GLU A 206 -26.38 -3.92 12.27
CA GLU A 206 -25.29 -2.93 12.33
C GLU A 206 -25.30 -2.15 13.65
N ILE A 207 -26.46 -1.72 14.14
CA ILE A 207 -26.61 -1.00 15.40
C ILE A 207 -26.28 -1.92 16.59
N GLU A 208 -26.78 -3.16 16.60
CA GLU A 208 -26.48 -4.17 17.61
C GLU A 208 -25.01 -4.54 17.62
N ASN A 209 -24.38 -4.71 16.45
CA ASN A 209 -22.95 -5.01 16.36
C ASN A 209 -22.07 -3.83 16.81
N ARG A 210 -22.40 -2.59 16.39
CA ARG A 210 -21.73 -1.37 16.88
C ARG A 210 -21.91 -1.20 18.39
N SER A 211 -23.10 -1.46 18.92
CA SER A 211 -23.42 -1.41 20.35
C SER A 211 -22.63 -2.46 21.14
N LYS A 212 -22.57 -3.70 20.64
CA LYS A 212 -21.77 -4.79 21.23
C LYS A 212 -20.28 -4.46 21.24
N TYR A 213 -19.74 -3.94 20.15
CA TYR A 213 -18.36 -3.50 20.01
C TYR A 213 -18.01 -2.37 20.99
N LEU A 214 -18.82 -1.31 21.06
CA LEU A 214 -18.63 -0.22 22.03
C LEU A 214 -18.77 -0.70 23.48
N SER A 215 -19.67 -1.64 23.75
CA SER A 215 -19.83 -2.26 25.08
C SER A 215 -18.63 -3.13 25.46
N ALA A 216 -18.01 -3.80 24.48
CA ALA A 216 -16.79 -4.58 24.68
C ALA A 216 -15.59 -3.67 24.99
N ILE A 217 -15.36 -2.62 24.19
CA ILE A 217 -14.34 -1.59 24.48
C ILE A 217 -14.53 -1.01 25.89
N LYS A 218 -15.76 -0.65 26.27
CA LYS A 218 -16.03 -0.12 27.60
C LYS A 218 -15.74 -1.16 28.70
N SER A 219 -16.12 -2.42 28.50
CA SER A 219 -15.79 -3.52 29.42
C SER A 219 -14.28 -3.72 29.57
N ASP A 220 -13.51 -3.61 28.49
CA ASP A 220 -12.06 -3.73 28.52
C ASP A 220 -11.41 -2.55 29.24
N VAL A 221 -11.85 -1.31 28.99
CA VAL A 221 -11.42 -0.11 29.72
C VAL A 221 -11.70 -0.25 31.23
N GLU A 222 -12.87 -0.78 31.61
CA GLU A 222 -13.25 -0.99 33.02
C GLU A 222 -12.50 -2.15 33.71
N ARG A 223 -12.13 -3.21 32.97
CA ARG A 223 -11.46 -4.41 33.53
C ARG A 223 -9.95 -4.37 33.48
N GLN A 224 -9.39 -3.93 32.35
CA GLN A 224 -7.96 -3.95 32.08
C GLN A 224 -7.25 -2.67 32.57
N GLY A 225 -7.94 -1.78 33.30
CA GLY A 225 -7.36 -0.53 33.79
C GLY A 225 -6.16 -0.70 34.71
N GLU A 226 -6.08 -1.79 35.50
CA GLU A 226 -4.89 -2.12 36.30
C GLU A 226 -3.80 -2.80 35.46
N PHE A 227 -4.19 -3.57 34.43
CA PHE A 227 -3.27 -4.22 33.50
C PHE A 227 -2.51 -3.18 32.67
N ILE A 228 -3.22 -2.24 32.02
CA ILE A 228 -2.64 -1.23 31.12
C ILE A 228 -1.68 -0.25 31.84
N LYS A 229 -1.81 -0.06 33.15
CA LYS A 229 -0.83 0.72 33.94
C LYS A 229 0.59 0.13 33.89
N PHE A 230 0.73 -1.18 33.76
CA PHE A 230 2.05 -1.81 33.69
C PHE A 230 2.75 -1.52 32.35
N PRO A 231 2.15 -1.79 31.16
CA PRO A 231 2.66 -1.31 29.88
C PRO A 231 2.87 0.21 29.82
N ILE A 232 2.01 1.04 30.41
CA ILE A 232 2.24 2.51 30.47
C ILE A 232 3.56 2.81 31.19
N LYS A 233 3.74 2.32 32.42
CA LYS A 233 4.94 2.58 33.22
C LYS A 233 6.21 2.06 32.54
N GLU A 234 6.14 0.86 31.98
CA GLU A 234 7.28 0.25 31.28
C GLU A 234 7.62 1.04 30.01
N LEU A 235 6.62 1.44 29.23
CA LEU A 235 6.77 2.28 28.04
C LEU A 235 7.29 3.69 28.36
N GLU A 236 6.86 4.32 29.46
CA GLU A 236 7.41 5.60 29.91
C GLU A 236 8.89 5.49 30.28
N SER A 237 9.25 4.50 31.10
CA SER A 237 10.61 4.28 31.61
C SER A 237 11.57 3.60 30.61
N ALA A 238 11.06 3.01 29.54
CA ALA A 238 11.84 2.35 28.50
C ALA A 238 12.88 3.29 27.85
N ALA A 239 14.15 2.97 28.04
CA ALA A 239 15.29 3.67 27.44
C ALA A 239 16.26 2.61 26.88
N PHE A 240 16.25 2.41 25.56
CA PHE A 240 16.98 1.32 24.93
C PHE A 240 18.38 1.73 24.48
N ARG A 241 19.28 0.75 24.37
CA ARG A 241 20.65 0.96 23.89
C ARG A 241 20.90 0.34 22.52
N ASP A 242 20.23 -0.76 22.19
CA ASP A 242 20.17 -1.29 20.83
C ASP A 242 18.72 -1.35 20.29
N ILE A 243 18.59 -1.29 18.97
CA ILE A 243 17.33 -1.39 18.26
C ILE A 243 16.75 -2.82 18.27
N SER A 244 17.57 -3.85 18.57
CA SER A 244 17.06 -5.21 18.81
C SER A 244 16.33 -5.33 20.16
N ASP A 245 16.70 -4.53 21.17
CA ASP A 245 15.95 -4.43 22.43
C ASP A 245 14.56 -3.82 22.19
N VAL A 246 14.50 -2.77 21.34
CA VAL A 246 13.24 -2.17 20.87
C VAL A 246 12.38 -3.19 20.13
N GLU A 247 12.96 -3.99 19.24
CA GLU A 247 12.24 -5.05 18.53
C GLU A 247 11.64 -6.10 19.48
N ALA A 248 12.40 -6.52 20.51
CA ALA A 248 11.92 -7.45 21.54
C ALA A 248 10.83 -6.82 22.42
N PHE A 249 11.00 -5.56 22.83
CA PHE A 249 10.03 -4.82 23.63
C PHE A 249 8.71 -4.58 22.88
N VAL A 250 8.75 -4.16 21.62
CA VAL A 250 7.54 -3.98 20.79
C VAL A 250 6.81 -5.31 20.63
N LYS A 251 7.54 -6.42 20.40
CA LYS A 251 6.94 -7.76 20.33
C LYS A 251 6.25 -8.18 21.64
N TRP A 252 6.82 -7.81 22.79
CA TRP A 252 6.15 -8.00 24.08
C TRP A 252 4.91 -7.11 24.21
N LEU A 253 5.05 -5.81 23.94
CA LEU A 253 3.98 -4.81 24.06
C LEU A 253 2.76 -5.16 23.21
N ASP A 254 2.98 -5.53 21.94
CA ASP A 254 1.93 -5.99 21.02
C ASP A 254 1.29 -7.31 21.48
N GLY A 255 2.06 -8.18 22.14
CA GLY A 255 1.56 -9.42 22.75
C GLY A 255 0.63 -9.15 23.95
N GLU A 256 1.03 -8.28 24.85
CA GLU A 256 0.26 -7.85 26.03
C GLU A 256 -1.06 -7.17 25.58
N LEU A 257 -0.97 -6.25 24.62
CA LEU A 257 -2.12 -5.51 24.07
C LEU A 257 -3.04 -6.36 23.16
N SER A 258 -2.59 -7.52 22.68
CA SER A 258 -3.41 -8.45 21.88
C SER A 258 -4.64 -9.02 22.62
N SER A 259 -4.68 -8.86 23.94
CA SER A 259 -5.81 -9.23 24.80
C SER A 259 -7.03 -8.30 24.70
N LEU A 260 -6.89 -7.12 24.07
CA LEU A 260 -7.92 -6.09 23.95
C LEU A 260 -8.78 -6.28 22.69
N VAL A 261 -10.08 -5.98 22.77
CA VAL A 261 -11.00 -6.10 21.62
C VAL A 261 -10.71 -5.10 20.50
N ASP A 262 -10.25 -3.89 20.83
CA ASP A 262 -9.60 -2.97 19.90
C ASP A 262 -8.58 -2.14 20.70
N GLU A 263 -7.29 -2.35 20.43
CA GLU A 263 -6.20 -1.67 21.14
C GLU A 263 -6.37 -0.15 21.11
N ARG A 264 -6.55 0.45 19.92
CA ARG A 264 -6.56 1.91 19.76
C ARG A 264 -7.79 2.55 20.38
N ALA A 265 -8.95 1.90 20.29
CA ALA A 265 -10.17 2.38 20.90
C ALA A 265 -10.16 2.25 22.44
N VAL A 266 -9.56 1.18 22.98
CA VAL A 266 -9.38 1.01 24.43
C VAL A 266 -8.35 2.01 24.96
N LEU A 267 -7.13 2.03 24.40
CA LEU A 267 -6.02 2.88 24.88
C LEU A 267 -6.34 4.37 24.85
N LYS A 268 -7.17 4.83 23.90
CA LYS A 268 -7.65 6.22 23.84
C LYS A 268 -8.37 6.71 25.11
N HIS A 269 -8.90 5.81 25.94
CA HIS A 269 -9.53 6.16 27.22
C HIS A 269 -8.51 6.37 28.35
N PHE A 270 -7.27 5.93 28.17
CA PHE A 270 -6.18 6.07 29.13
C PHE A 270 -5.35 7.32 28.79
N THR A 271 -5.63 8.44 29.45
CA THR A 271 -4.95 9.73 29.20
C THR A 271 -3.45 9.74 29.50
N GLN A 272 -2.96 8.71 30.19
CA GLN A 272 -1.54 8.46 30.46
C GLN A 272 -0.85 7.61 29.39
N TRP A 273 -1.58 7.11 28.37
CA TRP A 273 -0.98 6.30 27.31
C TRP A 273 0.02 7.13 26.48
N PRO A 274 1.32 6.78 26.42
CA PRO A 274 2.34 7.51 25.67
C PRO A 274 2.27 7.20 24.17
N GLU A 275 1.14 7.49 23.52
CA GLU A 275 0.82 7.16 22.11
C GLU A 275 1.98 7.48 21.15
N ARG A 276 2.58 8.68 21.28
CA ARG A 276 3.72 9.12 20.45
C ARG A 276 4.98 8.27 20.61
N LYS A 277 5.21 7.68 21.78
CA LYS A 277 6.36 6.81 22.07
C LYS A 277 6.08 5.38 21.62
N ALA A 278 4.86 4.88 21.84
CA ALA A 278 4.42 3.57 21.33
C ALA A 278 4.50 3.50 19.80
N ASP A 279 3.88 4.46 19.10
CA ASP A 279 3.87 4.49 17.63
C ASP A 279 5.28 4.69 17.07
N ALA A 280 6.14 5.50 17.71
CA ALA A 280 7.54 5.67 17.27
C ALA A 280 8.43 4.43 17.52
N LEU A 281 8.24 3.70 18.63
CA LEU A 281 8.94 2.43 18.87
C LEU A 281 8.50 1.37 17.85
N ARG A 282 7.20 1.31 17.51
CA ARG A 282 6.66 0.43 16.47
C ARG A 282 7.18 0.79 15.08
N GLU A 283 7.21 2.09 14.74
CA GLU A 283 7.81 2.61 13.49
C GLU A 283 9.30 2.22 13.39
N ALA A 284 10.07 2.39 14.47
CA ALA A 284 11.48 2.02 14.52
C ALA A 284 11.70 0.50 14.39
N ALA A 285 10.99 -0.31 15.19
CA ALA A 285 11.08 -1.77 15.16
C ALA A 285 10.70 -2.35 13.80
N CYS A 286 9.63 -1.83 13.18
CA CYS A 286 9.17 -2.27 11.87
C CYS A 286 10.20 -1.93 10.78
N THR A 287 10.65 -0.67 10.73
CA THR A 287 11.63 -0.19 9.74
C THR A 287 12.97 -0.93 9.83
N TYR A 288 13.46 -1.18 11.05
CA TYR A 288 14.67 -1.97 11.30
C TYR A 288 14.49 -3.43 10.87
N ARG A 289 13.37 -4.07 11.23
CA ARG A 289 13.07 -5.46 10.86
C ARG A 289 12.97 -5.65 9.35
N ASP A 290 12.33 -4.72 8.63
CA ASP A 290 12.22 -4.78 7.17
C ASP A 290 13.59 -4.67 6.50
N LEU A 291 14.44 -3.72 6.95
CA LEU A 291 15.80 -3.56 6.43
C LEU A 291 16.70 -4.78 6.75
N LYS A 292 16.55 -5.38 7.93
CA LYS A 292 17.27 -6.58 8.39
C LYS A 292 16.80 -7.85 7.67
N SER A 293 15.50 -7.94 7.39
CA SER A 293 14.91 -8.98 6.53
C SER A 293 15.48 -8.91 5.11
N LEU A 294 15.51 -7.70 4.53
CA LEU A 294 16.04 -7.46 3.19
C LEU A 294 17.57 -7.68 3.10
N GLU A 295 18.31 -7.30 4.14
CA GLU A 295 19.73 -7.68 4.31
C GLU A 295 19.92 -9.20 4.35
N SER A 296 19.04 -9.93 5.04
CA SER A 296 19.08 -11.39 5.08
C SER A 296 18.78 -12.00 3.71
N GLU A 297 17.85 -11.43 2.93
CA GLU A 297 17.52 -11.85 1.56
C GLU A 297 18.70 -11.61 0.60
N VAL A 298 19.43 -10.50 0.75
CA VAL A 298 20.65 -10.20 -0.02
C VAL A 298 21.82 -11.09 0.39
N THR A 299 21.97 -11.37 1.68
CA THR A 299 23.11 -12.15 2.21
C THR A 299 22.98 -13.64 1.92
N HIS A 300 21.75 -14.18 1.99
CA HIS A 300 21.44 -15.57 1.65
C HIS A 300 20.98 -15.71 0.19
N PHE A 301 21.28 -14.73 -0.68
CA PHE A 301 20.96 -14.82 -2.11
C PHE A 301 21.84 -15.89 -2.78
N VAL A 302 21.29 -17.10 -2.90
CA VAL A 302 21.87 -18.17 -3.71
C VAL A 302 21.34 -18.07 -5.13
N ASP A 303 22.23 -17.74 -6.07
CA ASP A 303 21.95 -17.79 -7.50
C ASP A 303 21.66 -19.22 -7.96
N ASN A 304 20.66 -19.39 -8.84
CA ASN A 304 20.30 -20.70 -9.37
C ASN A 304 21.13 -21.01 -10.65
N PRO A 305 22.01 -22.03 -10.65
CA PRO A 305 22.81 -22.38 -11.82
C PRO A 305 21.98 -22.98 -12.96
N LYS A 306 20.72 -23.36 -12.71
CA LYS A 306 19.77 -23.89 -13.71
C LYS A 306 18.81 -22.83 -14.26
N GLU A 307 18.85 -21.60 -13.74
CA GLU A 307 17.97 -20.52 -14.20
C GLU A 307 18.59 -19.77 -15.39
N PRO A 308 17.84 -19.51 -16.48
CA PRO A 308 18.33 -18.72 -17.60
C PRO A 308 18.76 -17.31 -17.18
N LEU A 309 19.73 -16.73 -17.90
CA LEU A 309 20.38 -15.47 -17.52
C LEU A 309 19.39 -14.31 -17.31
N THR A 310 18.48 -14.08 -18.26
CA THR A 310 17.61 -12.88 -18.25
C THR A 310 16.56 -12.87 -17.13
N PRO A 311 15.97 -14.01 -16.70
CA PRO A 311 15.30 -14.14 -15.42
C PRO A 311 16.20 -13.86 -14.21
N ALA A 312 17.37 -14.51 -14.11
CA ALA A 312 18.27 -14.36 -12.97
C ALA A 312 18.74 -12.90 -12.76
N LEU A 313 19.18 -12.21 -13.83
CA LEU A 313 19.55 -10.79 -13.78
C LEU A 313 18.36 -9.90 -13.36
N ARG A 314 17.13 -10.18 -13.82
CA ARG A 314 15.94 -9.44 -13.39
C ARG A 314 15.62 -9.66 -11.92
N ARG A 315 15.86 -10.87 -11.38
CA ARG A 315 15.69 -11.14 -9.94
C ARG A 315 16.73 -10.39 -9.10
N ILE A 316 17.99 -10.39 -9.52
CA ILE A 316 19.08 -9.66 -8.84
C ILE A 316 18.79 -8.15 -8.90
N GLN A 317 18.34 -7.62 -10.05
CA GLN A 317 17.97 -6.21 -10.20
C GLN A 317 16.81 -5.82 -9.30
N ALA A 318 15.72 -6.59 -9.30
CA ALA A 318 14.56 -6.30 -8.44
C ALA A 318 14.91 -6.35 -6.94
N LEU A 319 15.92 -7.13 -6.55
CA LEU A 319 16.46 -7.13 -5.18
C LEU A 319 17.34 -5.89 -4.91
N GLN A 320 18.12 -5.43 -5.90
CA GLN A 320 18.85 -4.15 -5.80
C GLN A 320 17.88 -2.98 -5.67
N ASP A 321 16.89 -2.88 -6.56
CA ASP A 321 15.92 -1.79 -6.60
C ASP A 321 15.14 -1.69 -5.28
N ARG A 322 14.77 -2.84 -4.69
CA ARG A 322 14.15 -2.92 -3.35
C ARG A 322 15.08 -2.43 -2.24
N LEU A 323 16.36 -2.82 -2.26
CA LEU A 323 17.35 -2.38 -1.27
C LEU A 323 17.61 -0.87 -1.37
N GLU A 324 17.78 -0.34 -2.58
CA GLU A 324 18.05 1.08 -2.80
C GLU A 324 16.82 1.93 -2.47
N GLN A 325 15.60 1.49 -2.79
CA GLN A 325 14.37 2.17 -2.38
C GLN A 325 14.13 2.09 -0.85
N SER A 326 14.49 0.97 -0.21
CA SER A 326 14.42 0.84 1.25
C SER A 326 15.39 1.79 1.95
N ILE A 327 16.61 1.95 1.43
CA ILE A 327 17.60 2.90 1.94
C ILE A 327 17.14 4.35 1.73
N ASP A 328 16.71 4.73 0.52
CA ASP A 328 16.19 6.08 0.21
C ASP A 328 15.01 6.47 1.12
N ASN A 329 14.08 5.54 1.36
CA ASN A 329 12.93 5.74 2.25
C ASN A 329 13.32 6.06 3.69
N ILE A 330 14.49 5.64 4.17
CA ILE A 330 14.98 5.89 5.54
C ILE A 330 15.99 7.05 5.56
N GLU A 331 16.76 7.23 4.50
CA GLU A 331 17.72 8.32 4.32
C GLU A 331 17.03 9.68 4.12
N ARG A 332 16.00 9.74 3.28
CA ARG A 332 15.28 10.97 2.97
C ARG A 332 14.60 11.65 4.18
N PRO A 333 13.99 10.94 5.14
CA PRO A 333 13.52 11.50 6.41
C PRO A 333 14.53 11.41 7.57
N ARG A 334 15.78 10.96 7.32
CA ARG A 334 16.71 10.49 8.37
C ARG A 334 16.85 11.47 9.52
N GLU A 335 17.08 12.75 9.27
CA GLU A 335 17.33 13.73 10.33
C GLU A 335 16.07 14.04 11.17
N SER A 336 14.90 14.16 10.55
CA SER A 336 13.65 14.45 11.29
C SER A 336 13.19 13.24 12.10
N THR A 337 13.33 12.03 11.57
CA THR A 337 13.05 10.79 12.31
C THR A 337 14.10 10.53 13.40
N SER A 338 15.40 10.72 13.12
CA SER A 338 16.46 10.63 14.14
C SER A 338 16.24 11.61 15.29
N LYS A 339 15.81 12.85 14.99
CA LYS A 339 15.44 13.81 16.03
C LYS A 339 14.27 13.30 16.88
N ARG A 340 13.16 12.85 16.25
CA ARG A 340 12.02 12.25 16.97
C ARG A 340 12.44 11.09 17.87
N TYR A 341 13.34 10.24 17.40
CA TYR A 341 13.83 9.08 18.15
C TYR A 341 14.72 9.50 19.33
N ARG A 342 15.63 10.46 19.15
CA ARG A 342 16.40 11.08 20.25
C ARG A 342 15.49 11.72 21.31
N ASP A 343 14.49 12.49 20.88
CA ASP A 343 13.49 13.13 21.75
C ASP A 343 12.64 12.10 22.55
N LEU A 344 12.59 10.84 22.10
CA LEU A 344 11.81 9.74 22.69
C LEU A 344 12.66 8.61 23.31
N GLN A 345 13.98 8.78 23.41
CA GLN A 345 14.94 7.78 23.95
C GLN A 345 14.94 6.45 23.16
N ILE A 346 14.77 6.53 21.84
CA ILE A 346 14.82 5.41 20.89
C ILE A 346 16.18 5.42 20.18
N PRO A 347 16.91 4.29 20.12
CA PRO A 347 18.10 4.13 19.30
C PRO A 347 17.86 4.52 17.83
N TRP A 348 18.75 5.34 17.30
CA TRP A 348 18.71 5.93 15.96
C TRP A 348 20.05 5.78 15.23
N GLU A 349 21.09 5.38 15.95
CA GLU A 349 22.46 5.18 15.49
C GLU A 349 22.55 4.11 14.37
N TRP A 350 21.61 3.15 14.36
CA TRP A 350 21.47 2.18 13.26
C TRP A 350 21.06 2.82 11.93
N MET A 351 20.49 4.03 11.95
CA MET A 351 20.12 4.81 10.76
C MET A 351 21.28 5.64 10.19
N LEU A 352 22.44 5.67 10.85
CA LEU A 352 23.63 6.36 10.35
C LEU A 352 24.33 5.54 9.25
N ASP A 353 25.22 6.20 8.50
CA ASP A 353 26.05 5.53 7.49
C ASP A 353 27.12 4.62 8.12
N THR A 354 27.42 4.82 9.40
CA THR A 354 28.20 3.88 10.25
C THR A 354 27.37 2.72 10.79
N GLY A 355 26.03 2.80 10.70
CA GLY A 355 25.07 1.84 11.20
C GLY A 355 24.66 0.80 10.16
N LEU A 356 23.41 0.34 10.23
CA LEU A 356 22.88 -0.71 9.36
C LEU A 356 22.71 -0.23 7.90
N ILE A 357 22.58 1.08 7.68
CA ILE A 357 22.27 1.67 6.36
C ILE A 357 23.51 1.76 5.46
N GLY A 358 24.61 2.34 5.94
CA GLY A 358 25.79 2.63 5.10
C GLY A 358 26.79 1.49 4.90
N GLN A 359 26.57 0.31 5.51
CA GLN A 359 27.41 -0.89 5.36
C GLN A 359 27.70 -1.25 3.88
N PRO A 360 28.92 -1.00 3.36
CA PRO A 360 29.22 -1.13 1.92
C PRO A 360 29.20 -2.59 1.43
N THR A 361 29.29 -3.53 2.37
CA THR A 361 29.14 -4.98 2.20
C THR A 361 27.87 -5.36 1.43
N LYS A 362 26.80 -4.56 1.54
CA LYS A 362 25.48 -4.85 0.95
C LYS A 362 25.47 -4.72 -0.58
N ARG A 363 25.81 -3.52 -1.10
CA ARG A 363 25.97 -3.31 -2.55
C ARG A 363 27.08 -4.20 -3.13
N THR A 364 28.19 -4.34 -2.44
CA THR A 364 29.36 -5.10 -2.95
C THR A 364 29.11 -6.61 -3.06
N ASN A 365 28.29 -7.22 -2.20
CA ASN A 365 27.90 -8.63 -2.35
C ASN A 365 26.98 -8.86 -3.56
N LEU A 366 26.00 -7.99 -3.79
CA LEU A 366 25.12 -8.11 -4.96
C LEU A 366 25.91 -7.88 -6.27
N GLN A 367 26.80 -6.88 -6.29
CA GLN A 367 27.74 -6.63 -7.39
C GLN A 367 28.74 -7.79 -7.59
N ARG A 368 29.17 -8.47 -6.52
CA ARG A 368 29.99 -9.69 -6.59
C ARG A 368 29.20 -10.81 -7.28
N ASN A 369 27.93 -11.00 -6.96
CA ASN A 369 27.07 -12.01 -7.60
C ASN A 369 26.82 -11.70 -9.09
N TYR A 370 26.51 -10.44 -9.44
CA TYR A 370 26.47 -9.99 -10.85
C TYR A 370 27.76 -10.33 -11.61
N ARG A 371 28.92 -10.00 -11.02
CA ARG A 371 30.23 -10.24 -11.64
C ARG A 371 30.51 -11.74 -11.83
N HIS A 372 30.14 -12.59 -10.87
CA HIS A 372 30.28 -14.04 -11.00
C HIS A 372 29.37 -14.61 -12.11
N LYS A 373 28.10 -14.17 -12.20
CA LYS A 373 27.19 -14.62 -13.27
C LYS A 373 27.72 -14.22 -14.66
N HIS A 374 28.19 -12.98 -14.83
CA HIS A 374 28.83 -12.53 -16.06
C HIS A 374 30.12 -13.32 -16.38
N SER A 375 31.02 -13.49 -15.41
CA SER A 375 32.29 -14.21 -15.60
C SER A 375 32.08 -15.69 -15.94
N SER A 376 31.09 -16.34 -15.31
CA SER A 376 30.72 -17.72 -15.61
C SER A 376 30.24 -17.86 -17.05
N ILE A 377 29.46 -16.91 -17.55
CA ILE A 377 28.89 -16.99 -18.91
C ILE A 377 29.91 -16.62 -19.97
N LEU A 378 30.81 -15.65 -19.71
CA LEU A 378 31.99 -15.44 -20.54
C LEU A 378 32.82 -16.73 -20.66
N SER A 379 33.02 -17.48 -19.57
CA SER A 379 33.74 -18.76 -19.64
C SER A 379 33.00 -19.83 -20.46
N VAL A 380 31.66 -19.90 -20.40
CA VAL A 380 30.87 -20.83 -21.24
C VAL A 380 30.95 -20.46 -22.72
N ILE A 381 30.84 -19.18 -23.06
CA ILE A 381 30.97 -18.69 -24.43
C ILE A 381 32.39 -19.01 -24.97
N GLN A 382 33.43 -18.71 -24.18
CA GLN A 382 34.83 -19.02 -24.54
C GLN A 382 35.03 -20.52 -24.79
N ILE A 383 34.41 -21.38 -23.99
CA ILE A 383 34.48 -22.84 -24.12
C ILE A 383 33.80 -23.31 -25.42
N ASP A 384 32.62 -22.80 -25.76
CA ASP A 384 31.91 -23.20 -26.98
C ASP A 384 32.55 -22.63 -28.25
N GLU A 385 33.12 -21.42 -28.19
CA GLU A 385 33.96 -20.87 -29.27
C GLU A 385 35.24 -21.71 -29.47
N THR A 386 35.89 -22.15 -28.39
CA THR A 386 37.05 -23.05 -28.46
C THR A 386 36.69 -24.40 -29.11
N LYS A 387 35.56 -25.02 -28.72
CA LYS A 387 35.06 -26.25 -29.36
C LYS A 387 34.74 -26.06 -30.84
N PHE A 388 34.18 -24.90 -31.21
CA PHE A 388 33.88 -24.58 -32.61
C PHE A 388 35.15 -24.47 -33.46
N ILE A 389 36.20 -23.85 -32.92
CA ILE A 389 37.53 -23.79 -33.56
C ILE A 389 38.15 -25.20 -33.67
N GLU A 390 38.11 -26.01 -32.60
CA GLU A 390 38.61 -27.39 -32.63
C GLU A 390 37.86 -28.25 -33.66
N ALA A 391 36.53 -28.18 -33.70
CA ALA A 391 35.69 -28.87 -34.67
C ALA A 391 36.03 -28.46 -36.11
N ARG A 392 36.23 -27.16 -36.37
CA ARG A 392 36.63 -26.66 -37.69
C ARG A 392 38.01 -27.15 -38.11
N GLN A 393 38.99 -27.16 -37.21
CA GLN A 393 40.32 -27.72 -37.47
C GLN A 393 40.25 -29.22 -37.76
N LYS A 394 39.39 -29.96 -37.05
CA LYS A 394 39.17 -31.41 -37.22
C LYS A 394 38.46 -31.79 -38.52
N ILE A 395 37.81 -30.83 -39.18
CA ILE A 395 37.23 -30.96 -40.52
C ILE A 395 38.31 -30.68 -41.58
N HIS A 396 38.95 -29.51 -41.57
CA HIS A 396 39.98 -29.18 -42.57
C HIS A 396 41.26 -30.04 -42.44
N GLY A 397 41.56 -30.60 -41.27
CA GLY A 397 42.72 -31.48 -41.04
C GLY A 397 42.57 -32.91 -41.57
N LYS A 398 41.62 -33.18 -42.48
CA LYS A 398 41.37 -34.50 -43.08
C LYS A 398 41.66 -34.61 -44.58
N ASP A 399 41.84 -33.48 -45.26
CA ASP A 399 41.94 -33.42 -46.72
C ASP A 399 43.39 -33.23 -47.19
N ASN A 400 44.34 -33.92 -46.55
CA ASN A 400 45.79 -33.80 -46.77
C ASN A 400 46.56 -35.08 -46.42
#